data_AF-T0R2K5-F1
#
_entry.id   AF-T0R2K5-F1
#
_cell.length_a   1.000
_cell.length_b   1.000
_cell.length_c   1.000
_cell.angle_alpha   90.00
_cell.angle_beta   90.00
_cell.angle_gamma   90.00
#
_symmetry.space_group_name_H-M   'P 1'
#
loop_
_entity.id
_entity.type
_entity.pdbx_description
1 polymer ?
#
loop_
_entity_poly.entity_id
_entity_poly.type
_entity_poly.pdbx_seq_one_letter_code
_entity_poly.pdbx_strand_id
1 'polypeptide(L)'
;MGKNQHSKDRMFITASEHKYLYGGKKEEVRRAYRRLPFDCCSISLKPFENPVCTREGHLFDIEAVIPYVKEHNINPVTGQPLAVKDLIKLRFHKNASGEYFCPVTYKVFTNSTKIAAVATSGNVYAYEAIDELNIKAKNWTDLVSGEAFKRKDILILQDPTDFSGREIENFEHFRKAKEAETKANPTPEMLNNIRVTSATSRILQEMEASKQKKRQREDELRRGEAERTAEEKIIADVSHSTKPVPVVDGDGGKLQYSRFTAGECSRSFTSTELGPTTRNAQAVASEMEVLEARWAEVRQLKKKGYVRLTTTLGVLNLEIDVDMVPRTSDNFLSLCEKGYYDNTEFHRIIPGFMMQGGDPTGTGRGGESIWGKPFRDEYDSRLRHTERGLLSMANSGVNTNGSQFFITFKDCTYLDNKHSIFGRVVGGIEVLDAIEAVATDKSDRPYDRILVTSVHVFENPFKMYDTAAALGTTVLELKRKEEAPVVKGTVVKVGDEWVAYDGVVDVVALPKIDPSAAPGGVGKYLPKAPVAARKKPDTEPPVAKKAKRPATTTFSNFDGW
;
A
#
# COMPACT_ATOMS: atom_id res chain seq x y z
N MET A 1 21.90 -47.14 -3.09
CA MET A 1 23.19 -46.42 -3.03
C MET A 1 22.94 -44.93 -3.24
N GLY A 2 22.89 -44.13 -2.17
CA GLY A 2 22.80 -42.67 -2.25
C GLY A 2 24.15 -42.04 -1.94
N LYS A 3 24.77 -41.38 -2.92
CA LYS A 3 26.15 -40.85 -2.87
C LYS A 3 26.37 -39.58 -2.04
N ASN A 4 25.50 -39.23 -1.08
CA ASN A 4 25.59 -37.95 -0.35
C ASN A 4 25.65 -38.07 1.18
N GLN A 5 26.14 -39.18 1.74
CA GLN A 5 26.14 -39.40 3.19
C GLN A 5 27.51 -39.23 3.89
N HIS A 6 28.57 -38.86 3.16
CA HIS A 6 29.91 -38.66 3.74
C HIS A 6 30.47 -37.26 3.42
N SER A 7 30.14 -36.23 4.23
CA SER A 7 30.90 -34.96 4.29
C SER A 7 30.40 -33.98 5.38
N LYS A 8 29.90 -34.45 6.53
CA LYS A 8 29.43 -33.55 7.61
C LYS A 8 30.19 -33.66 8.92
N ASP A 9 31.33 -34.35 8.93
CA ASP A 9 32.24 -34.40 10.07
C ASP A 9 33.36 -33.36 9.86
N ARG A 10 33.03 -32.08 10.10
CA ARG A 10 34.01 -31.00 10.09
C ARG A 10 34.03 -30.36 11.48
N MET A 11 35.22 -30.12 12.02
CA MET A 11 35.44 -29.48 13.32
C MET A 11 35.07 -27.98 13.36
N PHE A 12 34.41 -27.45 12.33
CA PHE A 12 33.99 -26.05 12.25
C PHE A 12 32.60 -25.96 11.62
N ILE A 13 31.81 -24.99 12.10
CA ILE A 13 30.48 -24.69 11.57
C ILE A 13 30.62 -23.56 10.54
N THR A 14 30.01 -23.71 9.36
CA THR A 14 30.03 -22.64 8.36
C THR A 14 29.13 -21.47 8.78
N ALA A 15 29.43 -20.25 8.29
CA ALA A 15 28.62 -19.07 8.59
C ALA A 15 27.13 -19.24 8.24
N SER A 16 26.84 -19.99 7.16
CA SER A 16 25.49 -20.34 6.75
C SER A 16 24.81 -21.29 7.74
N GLU A 17 25.51 -22.31 8.22
CA GLU A 17 24.99 -23.27 9.20
C GLU A 17 24.80 -22.64 10.58
N HIS A 18 25.70 -21.76 11.00
CA HIS A 18 25.56 -20.96 12.23
C HIS A 18 24.36 -20.01 12.16
N LYS A 19 24.06 -19.48 10.96
CA LYS A 19 22.93 -18.57 10.73
C LYS A 19 21.57 -19.26 10.64
N TYR A 20 21.50 -20.45 10.03
CA TYR A 20 20.21 -21.06 9.67
C TYR A 20 19.93 -22.43 10.30
N LEU A 21 20.94 -23.20 10.68
CA LEU A 21 20.74 -24.58 11.18
C LEU A 21 20.91 -24.71 12.70
N TYR A 22 21.99 -24.16 13.26
CA TYR A 22 22.37 -24.40 14.66
C TYR A 22 22.08 -23.22 15.59
N GLY A 23 21.37 -22.20 15.11
CA GLY A 23 20.74 -21.17 15.96
C GLY A 23 21.71 -20.25 16.73
N GLY A 24 23.00 -20.20 16.38
CA GLY A 24 23.98 -19.38 17.08
C GLY A 24 23.94 -17.89 16.72
N LYS A 25 23.33 -17.53 15.58
CA LYS A 25 23.11 -16.13 15.23
C LYS A 25 21.92 -15.58 16.03
N LYS A 26 22.18 -14.78 17.07
CA LYS A 26 21.17 -13.87 17.62
C LYS A 26 20.61 -13.03 16.47
N GLU A 27 19.32 -13.12 16.22
CA GLU A 27 18.66 -12.15 15.36
C GLU A 27 18.91 -10.78 15.97
N GLU A 28 19.72 -9.96 15.30
CA GLU A 28 19.62 -8.52 15.49
C GLU A 28 18.22 -8.16 15.04
N VAL A 29 17.32 -8.04 16.01
CA VAL A 29 16.07 -7.34 15.81
C VAL A 29 16.48 -5.92 15.43
N ARG A 30 16.58 -5.65 14.12
CA ARG A 30 16.65 -4.29 13.60
C ARG A 30 15.30 -3.66 13.91
N ARG A 31 15.15 -3.21 15.15
CA ARG A 31 14.04 -2.35 15.54
C ARG A 31 14.09 -1.15 14.61
N ALA A 32 12.96 -0.85 13.99
CA ALA A 32 12.82 0.40 13.24
C ALA A 32 12.91 1.54 14.26
N TYR A 33 14.12 2.06 14.49
CA TYR A 33 14.37 3.12 15.45
C TYR A 33 13.51 4.34 15.08
N ARG A 34 12.53 4.69 15.93
CA ARG A 34 11.83 5.98 15.85
C ARG A 34 12.79 7.06 16.34
N ARG A 35 13.47 7.69 15.39
CA ARG A 35 14.49 8.73 15.64
C ARG A 35 13.83 10.11 15.64
N LEU A 36 14.23 10.96 16.58
CA LEU A 36 13.80 12.34 16.60
C LEU A 36 14.50 13.15 15.48
N PRO A 37 13.74 13.84 14.62
CA PRO A 37 14.30 14.80 13.66
C PRO A 37 15.12 15.90 14.34
N PHE A 38 16.00 16.56 13.59
CA PHE A 38 16.93 17.55 14.15
C PHE A 38 16.32 18.89 14.50
N ASP A 39 15.17 19.18 13.93
CA ASP A 39 14.36 20.37 14.12
C ASP A 39 13.37 20.22 15.29
N CYS A 40 13.29 19.05 15.93
CA CYS A 40 12.37 18.77 17.01
C CYS A 40 12.99 18.85 18.41
N CYS A 41 12.19 19.28 19.39
CA CYS A 41 12.52 19.28 20.80
C CYS A 41 12.38 17.87 21.41
N SER A 42 13.34 17.46 22.25
CA SER A 42 13.32 16.12 22.87
C SER A 42 12.23 15.90 23.92
N ILE A 43 11.60 16.95 24.45
CA ILE A 43 10.48 16.85 25.41
C ILE A 43 9.14 16.86 24.68
N SER A 44 8.88 17.89 23.88
CA SER A 44 7.58 18.10 23.24
C SER A 44 7.41 17.28 21.96
N LEU A 45 8.50 16.75 21.40
CA LEU A 45 8.57 16.09 20.08
C LEU A 45 8.05 16.94 18.91
N LYS A 46 7.86 18.25 19.14
CA LYS A 46 7.44 19.24 18.14
C LYS A 46 8.65 20.01 17.63
N PRO A 47 8.57 20.59 16.42
CA PRO A 47 9.56 21.54 15.95
C PRO A 47 9.81 22.65 16.98
N PHE A 48 11.06 22.96 17.27
CA PHE A 48 11.39 24.02 18.22
C PHE A 48 11.26 25.40 17.58
N GLU A 49 10.86 26.39 18.36
CA GLU A 49 10.92 27.80 17.96
C GLU A 49 12.17 28.48 18.52
N ASN A 50 12.45 28.25 19.80
CA ASN A 50 13.56 28.82 20.54
C ASN A 50 14.51 27.71 21.03
N PRO A 51 15.40 27.21 20.15
CA PRO A 51 16.24 26.07 20.47
C PRO A 51 17.28 26.40 21.55
N VAL A 52 17.38 25.51 22.52
CA VAL A 52 18.43 25.48 23.53
C VAL A 52 19.04 24.08 23.57
N CYS A 53 20.29 23.97 24.00
CA CYS A 53 20.95 22.69 24.14
C CYS A 53 21.71 22.55 25.45
N THR A 54 21.94 21.30 25.85
CA THR A 54 22.89 20.97 26.92
C THR A 54 24.30 20.81 26.36
N ARG A 55 25.29 20.74 27.24
CA ARG A 55 26.69 20.48 26.88
C ARG A 55 26.90 19.13 26.17
N GLU A 56 25.98 18.20 26.34
CA GLU A 56 25.99 16.88 25.70
C GLU A 56 25.39 16.91 24.28
N GLY A 57 24.74 18.02 23.89
CA GLY A 57 24.14 18.19 22.56
C GLY A 57 22.65 17.82 22.46
N HIS A 58 21.96 17.60 23.59
CA HIS A 58 20.52 17.35 23.59
C HIS A 58 19.74 18.64 23.31
N LEU A 59 18.80 18.58 22.36
CA LEU A 59 18.02 19.73 21.89
C LEU A 59 16.68 19.85 22.60
N PHE A 60 16.38 21.07 23.04
CA PHE A 60 15.12 21.40 23.69
C PHE A 60 14.57 22.74 23.19
N ASP A 61 13.28 22.94 23.39
CA ASP A 61 12.68 24.27 23.33
C ASP A 61 12.74 24.90 24.72
N ILE A 62 13.07 26.19 24.78
CA ILE A 62 13.21 26.94 26.04
C ILE A 62 11.93 26.89 26.87
N GLU A 63 10.76 26.95 26.21
CA GLU A 63 9.45 26.97 26.87
C GLU A 63 9.11 25.62 27.52
N ALA A 64 9.60 24.52 26.95
CA ALA A 64 9.34 23.17 27.46
C ALA A 64 10.37 22.75 28.51
N VAL A 65 11.64 23.15 28.38
CA VAL A 65 12.71 22.68 29.28
C VAL A 65 12.72 23.41 30.62
N ILE A 66 12.44 24.71 30.64
CA ILE A 66 12.42 25.49 31.89
C ILE A 66 11.43 24.94 32.92
N PRO A 67 10.15 24.66 32.58
CA PRO A 67 9.21 24.10 33.56
C PRO A 67 9.65 22.70 34.01
N TYR A 68 10.11 21.86 33.09
CA TYR A 68 10.53 20.49 33.41
C TYR A 68 11.75 20.46 34.36
N VAL A 69 12.76 21.30 34.11
CA VAL A 69 13.95 21.38 34.96
C VAL A 69 13.61 21.96 36.34
N LYS A 70 12.68 22.92 36.42
CA LYS A 70 12.21 23.46 37.71
C LYS A 70 11.47 22.42 38.55
N GLU A 71 10.70 21.55 37.90
CA GLU A 71 9.91 20.51 38.59
C GLU A 71 10.77 19.31 39.02
N HIS A 72 11.64 18.83 38.13
CA HIS A 72 12.34 17.56 38.34
C HIS A 72 13.85 17.68 38.59
N ASN A 73 14.48 18.85 38.35
CA ASN A 73 15.93 19.10 38.48
C ASN A 73 16.83 18.09 37.74
N ILE A 74 16.32 17.48 36.67
CA ILE A 74 17.01 16.46 35.87
C ILE A 74 16.88 16.74 34.38
N ASN A 75 17.83 16.25 33.59
CA ASN A 75 17.79 16.23 32.14
C ASN A 75 16.71 15.22 31.67
N PRO A 76 15.73 15.65 30.86
CA PRO A 76 14.66 14.78 30.37
C PRO A 76 15.15 13.60 29.50
N VAL A 77 16.33 13.72 28.88
CA VAL A 77 16.89 12.68 28.01
C VAL A 77 17.75 11.69 28.80
N THR A 78 18.71 12.17 29.58
CA THR A 78 19.72 11.33 30.25
C THR A 78 19.43 11.03 31.72
N GLY A 79 18.51 11.76 32.36
CA GLY A 79 18.25 11.64 33.80
C GLY A 79 19.29 12.27 34.72
N GLN A 80 20.37 12.83 34.16
CA GLN A 80 21.42 13.48 34.96
C GLN A 80 20.94 14.83 35.54
N PRO A 81 21.51 15.30 36.66
CA PRO A 81 21.17 16.62 37.21
C PRO A 81 21.47 17.74 36.20
N LEU A 82 20.50 18.64 35.98
CA LEU A 82 20.63 19.75 35.03
C LEU A 82 20.11 21.04 35.65
N ALA A 83 20.91 22.12 35.62
CA ALA A 83 20.46 23.45 36.03
C ALA A 83 20.11 24.32 34.81
N VAL A 84 19.21 25.29 35.00
CA VAL A 84 18.80 26.22 33.92
C VAL A 84 19.99 27.04 33.39
N LYS A 85 21.03 27.27 34.21
CA LYS A 85 22.25 27.98 33.82
C LYS A 85 23.13 27.21 32.84
N ASP A 86 22.98 25.89 32.79
CA ASP A 86 23.79 25.02 31.92
C ASP A 86 23.20 24.89 30.51
N LEU A 87 22.04 25.51 30.27
CA LEU A 87 21.39 25.57 28.97
C LEU A 87 22.02 26.66 28.11
N ILE A 88 22.42 26.27 26.90
CA ILE A 88 23.04 27.15 25.92
C ILE A 88 22.01 27.47 24.84
N LYS A 89 21.75 28.76 24.63
CA LYS A 89 20.83 29.22 23.58
C LYS A 89 21.46 29.05 22.21
N LEU A 90 20.76 28.39 21.30
CA LEU A 90 21.23 28.16 19.93
C LEU A 90 20.68 29.21 18.96
N ARG A 91 21.50 29.55 17.96
CA ARG A 91 21.18 30.45 16.86
C ARG A 91 21.26 29.67 15.55
N PHE A 92 20.10 29.23 15.07
CA PHE A 92 19.98 28.64 13.75
C PHE A 92 19.71 29.73 12.71
N HIS A 93 20.36 29.63 11.54
CA HIS A 93 20.12 30.51 10.40
C HIS A 93 19.13 29.85 9.44
N LYS A 94 18.14 30.62 8.97
CA LYS A 94 17.14 30.18 7.98
C LYS A 94 17.37 30.89 6.65
N ASN A 95 17.25 30.16 5.55
CA ASN A 95 17.33 30.74 4.20
C ASN A 95 16.01 31.46 3.84
N ALA A 96 15.96 32.12 2.67
CA ALA A 96 14.74 32.78 2.17
C ALA A 96 13.54 31.82 2.04
N SER A 97 13.80 30.52 1.91
CA SER A 97 12.79 29.47 1.82
C SER A 97 12.35 28.88 3.17
N GLY A 98 12.87 29.42 4.29
CA GLY A 98 12.53 28.99 5.65
C GLY A 98 13.27 27.76 6.18
N GLU A 99 14.23 27.20 5.43
CA GLU A 99 15.00 26.02 5.82
C GLU A 99 16.25 26.39 6.62
N TYR A 100 16.59 25.55 7.60
CA TYR A 100 17.82 25.72 8.38
C TYR A 100 19.06 25.39 7.57
N PHE A 101 20.06 26.26 7.59
CA PHE A 101 21.27 26.09 6.81
C PHE A 101 22.52 26.57 7.57
N CYS A 102 23.69 26.08 7.13
CA CYS A 102 24.96 26.53 7.67
C CYS A 102 25.35 27.90 7.07
N PRO A 103 25.59 28.94 7.89
CA PRO A 103 25.87 30.30 7.40
C PRO A 103 27.18 30.43 6.61
N VAL A 104 28.11 29.47 6.76
CA VAL A 104 29.44 29.50 6.12
C VAL A 104 29.46 28.69 4.83
N THR A 105 28.93 27.47 4.86
CA THR A 105 28.96 26.56 3.70
C THR A 105 27.72 26.67 2.83
N TYR A 106 26.70 27.42 3.27
CA TYR A 106 25.39 27.53 2.64
C TYR A 106 24.64 26.20 2.43
N LYS A 107 25.15 25.10 3.01
CA LYS A 107 24.50 23.78 2.95
C LYS A 107 23.28 23.75 3.88
N VAL A 108 22.15 23.28 3.36
CA VAL A 108 20.92 23.06 4.12
C VAL A 108 21.11 21.87 5.07
N PHE A 109 20.63 21.99 6.30
CA PHE A 109 20.69 20.91 7.28
C PHE A 109 19.65 19.84 6.97
N THR A 110 20.07 18.58 7.07
CA THR A 110 19.23 17.40 6.87
C THR A 110 19.38 16.44 8.05
N ASN A 111 18.49 15.45 8.15
CA ASN A 111 18.61 14.36 9.14
C ASN A 111 19.87 13.49 8.98
N SER A 112 20.63 13.65 7.89
CA SER A 112 21.92 13.00 7.65
C SER A 112 23.13 13.90 7.84
N THR A 113 22.94 15.21 8.05
CA THR A 113 24.04 16.14 8.21
C THR A 113 24.60 16.06 9.63
N LYS A 114 25.93 16.03 9.79
CA LYS A 114 26.55 16.19 11.11
C LYS A 114 26.52 17.66 11.49
N ILE A 115 25.75 18.00 12.53
CA ILE A 115 25.50 19.38 12.95
C ILE A 115 26.23 19.64 14.26
N ALA A 116 26.92 20.76 14.36
CA ALA A 116 27.61 21.18 15.57
C ALA A 116 27.37 22.66 15.87
N ALA A 117 27.38 23.01 17.14
CA ALA A 117 27.25 24.38 17.62
C ALA A 117 28.48 24.78 18.43
N VAL A 118 28.77 26.08 18.47
CA VAL A 118 29.80 26.64 19.34
C VAL A 118 29.12 27.16 20.61
N ALA A 119 29.54 26.67 21.78
CA ALA A 119 28.89 26.96 23.06
C ALA A 119 28.93 28.43 23.47
N THR A 120 29.98 29.17 23.08
CA THR A 120 30.15 30.58 23.44
C THR A 120 29.18 31.49 22.67
N SER A 121 29.12 31.33 21.36
CA SER A 121 28.29 32.15 20.46
C SER A 121 26.86 31.62 20.33
N GLY A 122 26.67 30.31 20.53
CA GLY A 122 25.43 29.59 20.24
C GLY A 122 25.18 29.35 18.75
N ASN A 123 26.10 29.76 17.86
CA ASN A 123 25.91 29.63 16.42
C ASN A 123 26.04 28.17 15.97
N VAL A 124 25.16 27.76 15.04
CA VAL A 124 25.07 26.39 14.53
C VAL A 124 25.67 26.27 13.13
N TYR A 125 26.52 25.27 12.93
CA TYR A 125 27.26 25.01 11.70
C TYR A 125 27.16 23.55 11.27
N ALA A 126 27.45 23.31 9.99
CA ALA A 126 27.80 21.97 9.54
C ALA A 126 29.16 21.61 10.14
N TYR A 127 29.31 20.39 10.67
CA TYR A 127 30.57 19.97 11.30
C TYR A 127 31.76 20.06 10.34
N GLU A 128 31.53 19.84 9.03
CA GLU A 128 32.52 20.02 7.96
C GLU A 128 33.13 21.43 7.98
N ALA A 129 32.32 22.48 8.19
CA ALA A 129 32.80 23.85 8.25
C ALA A 129 33.75 24.08 9.44
N ILE A 130 33.39 23.55 10.61
CA ILE A 130 34.22 23.62 11.82
C ILE A 130 35.49 22.78 11.64
N ASP A 131 35.38 21.59 11.05
CA ASP A 131 36.51 20.69 10.82
C ASP A 131 37.56 21.32 9.91
N GLU A 132 37.13 21.92 8.80
CA GLU A 132 38.02 22.54 7.82
C GLU A 132 38.58 23.88 8.27
N LEU A 133 37.71 24.79 8.72
CA LEU A 133 38.09 26.19 8.95
C LEU A 133 38.57 26.45 10.38
N ASN A 134 38.20 25.62 11.36
CA ASN A 134 38.66 25.77 12.74
C ASN A 134 39.68 24.70 13.14
N ILE A 135 39.32 23.41 13.02
CA ILE A 135 40.15 22.31 13.55
C ILE A 135 41.42 22.13 12.72
N LYS A 136 41.29 21.94 11.40
CA LYS A 136 42.44 21.74 10.49
C LYS A 136 43.31 22.99 10.39
N ALA A 137 42.69 24.17 10.33
CA ALA A 137 43.39 25.45 10.27
C ALA A 137 43.97 25.93 11.63
N LYS A 138 43.65 25.25 12.74
CA LYS A 138 43.98 25.65 14.13
C LYS A 138 43.50 27.07 14.48
N ASN A 139 42.40 27.50 13.86
CA ASN A 139 41.77 28.78 14.13
C ASN A 139 40.62 28.60 15.14
N TRP A 140 40.76 29.16 16.33
CA TRP A 140 39.81 28.98 17.44
C TRP A 140 38.90 30.20 17.65
N THR A 141 38.37 30.71 16.55
CA THR A 141 37.46 31.86 16.51
C THR A 141 36.16 31.46 15.80
N ASP A 142 35.02 31.89 16.34
CA ASP A 142 33.71 31.58 15.78
C ASP A 142 33.58 32.21 14.38
N LEU A 143 33.10 31.42 13.42
CA LEU A 143 33.15 31.78 12.00
C LEU A 143 32.23 32.93 11.60
N VAL A 144 31.24 33.28 12.44
CA VAL A 144 30.26 34.35 12.15
C VAL A 144 30.43 35.52 13.12
N SER A 145 30.59 35.24 14.42
CA SER A 145 30.69 36.27 15.46
C SER A 145 32.12 36.72 15.76
N GLY A 146 33.14 35.93 15.40
CA GLY A 146 34.55 36.22 15.70
C GLY A 146 34.95 35.99 17.16
N GLU A 147 34.06 35.47 18.01
CA GLU A 147 34.37 35.18 19.41
C GLU A 147 35.35 34.02 19.55
N ALA A 148 36.36 34.17 20.42
CA ALA A 148 37.31 33.10 20.69
C ALA A 148 36.65 31.97 21.51
N PHE A 149 36.85 30.72 21.09
CA PHE A 149 36.30 29.55 21.79
C PHE A 149 37.35 28.43 21.93
N LYS A 150 37.15 27.47 22.84
CA LYS A 150 38.05 26.33 23.01
C LYS A 150 37.51 25.10 22.28
N ARG A 151 38.36 24.11 21.98
CA ARG A 151 37.91 22.84 21.38
C ARG A 151 36.78 22.15 22.15
N LYS A 152 36.74 22.28 23.48
CA LYS A 152 35.68 21.74 24.34
C LYS A 152 34.32 22.42 24.11
N ASP A 153 34.32 23.62 23.56
CA ASP A 153 33.12 24.44 23.29
C ASP A 153 32.39 24.02 22.02
N ILE A 154 32.94 23.06 21.25
CA ILE A 154 32.25 22.46 20.12
C ILE A 154 31.27 21.40 20.63
N LEU A 155 29.98 21.65 20.41
CA LEU A 155 28.87 20.79 20.79
C LEU A 155 28.37 20.04 19.56
N ILE A 156 28.32 18.72 19.61
CA ILE A 156 27.74 17.93 18.51
C ILE A 156 26.25 17.79 18.80
N LEU A 157 25.42 18.43 17.98
CA LEU A 157 23.96 18.38 18.12
C LEU A 157 23.37 17.14 17.44
N GLN A 158 23.99 16.71 16.34
CA GLN A 158 23.57 15.58 15.55
C GLN A 158 24.78 14.89 14.93
N ASP A 159 24.85 13.58 15.08
CA ASP A 159 25.78 12.73 14.35
C ASP A 159 24.98 11.69 13.54
N PRO A 160 25.18 11.58 12.22
CA PRO A 160 24.56 10.53 11.41
C PRO A 160 25.14 9.14 11.66
N THR A 161 26.22 9.01 12.44
CA THR A 161 26.83 7.71 12.77
C THR A 161 26.46 7.22 14.17
N ASP A 162 26.13 8.12 15.09
CA ASP A 162 25.71 7.82 16.47
C ASP A 162 24.30 8.36 16.73
N PHE A 163 23.34 7.45 16.93
CA PHE A 163 21.93 7.77 17.11
C PHE A 163 21.46 7.66 18.56
N SER A 164 22.33 7.22 19.47
CA SER A 164 21.97 6.88 20.86
C SER A 164 21.26 8.03 21.60
N GLY A 165 21.72 9.26 21.40
CA GLY A 165 21.20 10.46 22.06
C GLY A 165 19.87 11.00 21.51
N ARG A 166 19.28 10.39 20.46
CA ARG A 166 18.05 10.85 19.79
C ARG A 166 16.98 9.78 19.61
N GLU A 167 17.19 8.61 20.18
CA GLU A 167 16.20 7.55 20.21
C GLU A 167 15.11 7.86 21.25
N ILE A 168 13.87 8.04 20.78
CA ILE A 168 12.74 8.46 21.61
C ILE A 168 12.47 7.45 22.73
N GLU A 169 12.72 6.15 22.48
CA GLU A 169 12.53 5.09 23.47
C GLU A 169 13.50 5.17 24.66
N ASN A 170 14.68 5.76 24.46
CA ASN A 170 15.72 5.86 25.49
C ASN A 170 15.55 7.09 26.38
N PHE A 171 14.66 8.01 26.03
CA PHE A 171 14.44 9.23 26.80
C PHE A 171 13.86 8.90 28.18
N GLU A 172 14.48 9.44 29.23
CA GLU A 172 14.12 9.11 30.60
C GLU A 172 12.67 9.45 30.96
N HIS A 173 12.15 10.59 30.48
CA HIS A 173 10.76 10.97 30.74
C HIS A 173 9.76 10.00 30.10
N PHE A 174 10.06 9.45 28.92
CA PHE A 174 9.24 8.40 28.29
C PHE A 174 9.35 7.08 29.03
N ARG A 175 10.56 6.70 29.48
CA ARG A 175 10.75 5.48 30.27
C ARG A 175 9.99 5.54 31.60
N LYS A 176 10.06 6.67 32.31
CA LYS A 176 9.30 6.92 33.54
C LYS A 176 7.79 6.92 33.30
N ALA A 177 7.31 7.54 32.21
CA ALA A 177 5.90 7.51 31.84
C ALA A 177 5.43 6.08 31.55
N LYS A 178 6.19 5.30 30.79
CA LYS A 178 5.87 3.90 30.46
C LYS A 178 5.89 3.00 31.70
N GLU A 179 6.85 3.19 32.60
CA GLU A 179 6.89 2.49 33.89
C GLU A 179 5.69 2.85 34.77
N ALA A 180 5.27 4.11 34.80
CA ALA A 180 4.07 4.56 35.51
C ALA A 180 2.78 3.98 34.91
N GLU A 181 2.64 3.96 33.58
CA GLU A 181 1.52 3.33 32.88
C GLU A 181 1.46 1.83 33.14
N THR A 182 2.61 1.15 33.12
CA THR A 182 2.70 -0.29 33.40
C THR A 182 2.31 -0.61 34.86
N LYS A 183 2.67 0.27 35.81
CA LYS A 183 2.23 0.16 37.21
C LYS A 183 0.73 0.46 37.37
N ALA A 184 0.18 1.37 36.58
CA ALA A 184 -1.25 1.74 36.63
C ALA A 184 -2.16 0.72 35.93
N ASN A 185 -1.66 0.04 34.90
CA ASN A 185 -2.37 -1.03 34.18
C ASN A 185 -1.49 -2.30 34.14
N PRO A 186 -1.44 -3.08 35.23
CA PRO A 186 -0.70 -4.33 35.24
C PRO A 186 -1.28 -5.30 34.20
N THR A 187 -0.41 -5.98 33.46
CA THR A 187 -0.82 -7.04 32.52
C THR A 187 -1.41 -8.23 33.30
N PRO A 188 -2.31 -9.02 32.70
CA PRO A 188 -2.93 -10.18 33.37
C PRO A 188 -1.91 -11.20 33.90
N GLU A 189 -0.71 -11.27 33.33
CA GLU A 189 0.38 -12.10 33.84
C GLU A 189 0.98 -11.60 35.17
N MET A 190 1.00 -10.29 35.42
CA MET A 190 1.52 -9.71 36.67
C MET A 190 0.52 -9.77 37.83
N LEU A 191 -0.78 -9.84 37.53
CA LEU A 191 -1.86 -9.95 38.52
C LEU A 191 -1.93 -11.33 39.19
N ASN A 192 -1.39 -12.38 38.56
CA ASN A 192 -1.43 -13.74 39.10
C ASN A 192 -0.57 -13.97 40.35
N ASN A 193 0.30 -13.02 40.72
CA ASN A 193 1.25 -13.18 41.82
C ASN A 193 0.94 -12.32 43.06
N ILE A 194 -0.18 -11.61 43.10
CA ILE A 194 -0.54 -10.72 44.24
C ILE A 194 -1.71 -11.33 45.00
N ARG A 195 -1.52 -11.67 46.29
CA ARG A 195 -2.63 -12.06 47.18
C ARG A 195 -3.48 -10.83 47.51
N VAL A 196 -4.68 -10.78 46.93
CA VAL A 196 -5.64 -9.67 47.08
C VAL A 196 -6.52 -9.89 48.31
N THR A 197 -6.62 -8.91 49.21
CA THR A 197 -7.56 -8.86 50.35
C THR A 197 -8.91 -8.25 49.94
N SER A 198 -9.98 -8.50 50.70
CA SER A 198 -11.35 -8.10 50.29
C SER A 198 -11.59 -6.58 50.16
N ALA A 199 -10.71 -5.75 50.73
CA ALA A 199 -10.75 -4.31 50.58
C ALA A 199 -10.22 -3.85 49.21
N THR A 200 -9.20 -4.52 48.66
CA THR A 200 -8.59 -4.14 47.37
C THR A 200 -9.41 -4.63 46.17
N SER A 201 -10.21 -5.69 46.32
CA SER A 201 -11.15 -6.14 45.28
C SER A 201 -12.29 -5.14 45.03
N ARG A 202 -12.75 -4.43 46.07
CA ARG A 202 -13.78 -3.37 45.91
C ARG A 202 -13.25 -2.15 45.16
N ILE A 203 -12.01 -1.76 45.44
CA ILE A 203 -11.33 -0.64 44.76
C ILE A 203 -11.08 -0.97 43.28
N LEU A 204 -10.73 -2.23 42.97
CA LEU A 204 -10.58 -2.70 41.58
C LEU A 204 -11.91 -2.66 40.81
N GLN A 205 -13.02 -3.09 41.42
CA GLN A 205 -14.36 -3.01 40.80
C GLN A 205 -14.79 -1.56 40.54
N GLU A 206 -14.47 -0.64 41.44
CA GLU A 206 -14.81 0.78 41.30
C GLU A 206 -13.96 1.47 40.20
N MET A 207 -12.68 1.11 40.08
CA MET A 207 -11.84 1.55 38.97
C MET A 207 -12.29 0.99 37.62
N GLU A 208 -12.71 -0.27 37.56
CA GLU A 208 -13.26 -0.87 36.33
C GLU A 208 -14.56 -0.17 35.88
N ALA A 209 -15.44 0.18 36.82
CA ALA A 209 -16.65 0.93 36.54
C ALA A 209 -16.34 2.36 36.02
N SER A 210 -15.34 3.03 36.58
CA SER A 210 -14.88 4.35 36.09
C SER A 210 -14.26 4.27 34.69
N LYS A 211 -13.50 3.20 34.41
CA LYS A 211 -12.88 2.95 33.10
C LYS A 211 -13.93 2.65 32.02
N GLN A 212 -15.00 1.94 32.37
CA GLN A 212 -16.14 1.73 31.47
C GLN A 212 -16.90 3.03 31.18
N LYS A 213 -17.12 3.90 32.18
CA LYS A 213 -17.72 5.23 31.96
C LYS A 213 -16.86 6.12 31.07
N LYS A 214 -15.53 6.07 31.20
CA LYS A 214 -14.62 6.85 30.34
C LYS A 214 -14.65 6.36 28.89
N ARG A 215 -14.67 5.04 28.67
CA ARG A 215 -14.81 4.45 27.32
C ARG A 215 -16.15 4.79 26.67
N GLN A 216 -17.24 4.74 27.43
CA GLN A 216 -18.55 5.16 26.94
C GLN A 216 -18.56 6.63 26.51
N ARG A 217 -17.90 7.51 27.27
CA ARG A 217 -17.78 8.94 26.93
C ARG A 217 -16.91 9.19 25.70
N GLU A 218 -15.84 8.43 25.52
CA GLU A 218 -14.99 8.49 24.32
C GLU A 218 -15.73 7.99 23.07
N ASP A 219 -16.51 6.91 23.19
CA ASP A 219 -17.33 6.41 22.08
C ASP A 219 -18.49 7.36 21.74
N GLU A 220 -19.10 8.04 22.72
CA GLU A 220 -20.09 9.11 22.49
C GLU A 220 -19.47 10.32 21.76
N LEU A 221 -18.26 10.74 22.15
CA LEU A 221 -17.54 11.84 21.48
C LEU A 221 -17.20 11.50 20.02
N ARG A 222 -16.71 10.28 19.79
CA ARG A 222 -16.35 9.77 18.46
C ARG A 222 -17.57 9.62 17.56
N ARG A 223 -18.74 9.32 18.13
CA ARG A 223 -20.01 9.28 17.40
C ARG A 223 -20.50 10.69 17.04
N GLY A 224 -20.31 11.67 17.93
CA GLY A 224 -20.58 13.08 17.65
C GLY A 224 -19.68 13.69 16.56
N GLU A 225 -18.42 13.25 16.45
CA GLU A 225 -17.53 13.66 15.34
C GLU A 225 -17.94 13.08 13.98
N ALA A 226 -18.59 11.91 13.98
CA ALA A 226 -19.13 11.28 12.77
C ALA A 226 -20.38 12.01 12.24
N GLU A 227 -21.14 12.66 13.13
CA GLU A 227 -22.41 13.36 12.81
C GLU A 227 -22.24 14.84 12.42
N ARG A 228 -21.04 15.43 12.51
CA ARG A 228 -20.78 16.81 12.05
C ARG A 228 -20.91 16.94 10.53
N THR A 229 -21.62 17.97 10.08
CA THR A 229 -21.85 18.29 8.67
C THR A 229 -20.56 18.67 7.96
N ALA A 230 -20.50 18.44 6.64
CA ALA A 230 -19.29 18.65 5.83
C ALA A 230 -18.79 20.10 5.87
N GLU A 231 -19.67 21.07 6.05
CA GLU A 231 -19.35 22.51 6.14
C GLU A 231 -18.59 22.87 7.42
N GLU A 232 -18.91 22.25 8.57
CA GLU A 232 -18.20 22.49 9.83
C GLU A 232 -16.79 21.87 9.84
N LYS A 233 -16.60 20.78 9.10
CA LYS A 233 -15.27 20.14 8.92
C LYS A 233 -14.35 21.02 8.08
N ILE A 234 -14.89 21.69 7.06
CA ILE A 234 -14.14 22.64 6.21
C ILE A 234 -13.67 23.86 7.02
N ILE A 235 -14.50 24.41 7.90
CA ILE A 235 -14.15 25.58 8.72
C ILE A 235 -13.05 25.24 9.75
N ALA A 236 -13.07 24.02 10.31
CA ALA A 236 -12.02 23.57 11.24
C ALA A 236 -10.66 23.39 10.54
N ASP A 237 -10.63 22.80 9.34
CA ASP A 237 -9.40 22.57 8.58
C ASP A 237 -8.80 23.86 7.98
N VAL A 238 -9.64 24.83 7.62
CA VAL A 238 -9.19 26.15 7.10
C VAL A 238 -8.50 26.99 8.18
N SER A 239 -8.78 26.75 9.47
CA SER A 239 -8.26 27.59 10.56
C SER A 239 -6.79 27.34 10.94
N HIS A 240 -6.12 26.30 10.42
CA HIS A 240 -4.77 25.88 10.87
C HIS A 240 -3.75 25.59 9.75
N SER A 241 -3.95 26.07 8.52
CA SER A 241 -2.96 25.86 7.45
C SER A 241 -2.70 27.10 6.60
N THR A 242 -1.70 27.89 6.98
CA THR A 242 -1.01 28.83 6.08
C THR A 242 0.06 28.08 5.28
N LYS A 243 -0.38 27.33 4.27
CA LYS A 243 0.50 26.89 3.17
C LYS A 243 0.02 27.51 1.87
N PRO A 244 0.92 27.98 1.00
CA PRO A 244 0.52 28.58 -0.27
C PRO A 244 -0.23 27.57 -1.12
N VAL A 245 -1.41 28.01 -1.58
CA VAL A 245 -2.34 27.26 -2.42
C VAL A 245 -1.68 27.04 -3.78
N PRO A 246 -1.56 25.78 -4.27
CA PRO A 246 -1.23 25.57 -5.67
C PRO A 246 -2.42 26.03 -6.51
N VAL A 247 -2.12 26.80 -7.56
CA VAL A 247 -3.12 27.31 -8.52
C VAL A 247 -3.93 26.13 -9.07
N VAL A 248 -5.23 26.20 -8.80
CA VAL A 248 -6.23 25.24 -9.26
C VAL A 248 -6.67 25.67 -10.64
N ASP A 249 -6.26 24.92 -11.66
CA ASP A 249 -6.98 24.85 -12.92
C ASP A 249 -7.67 23.48 -12.97
N GLY A 250 -9.00 23.50 -12.80
CA GLY A 250 -9.92 22.51 -13.35
C GLY A 250 -9.88 21.08 -12.80
N ASP A 251 -10.93 20.76 -12.05
CA ASP A 251 -11.40 19.40 -11.68
C ASP A 251 -10.71 18.74 -10.49
N GLY A 252 -11.51 18.21 -9.56
CA GLY A 252 -11.12 17.79 -8.19
C GLY A 252 -10.27 16.51 -8.11
N GLY A 253 -9.43 16.24 -9.11
CA GLY A 253 -8.51 15.11 -9.15
C GLY A 253 -7.27 15.33 -8.27
N LYS A 254 -6.76 14.25 -7.67
CA LYS A 254 -5.43 14.27 -7.04
C LYS A 254 -4.38 14.62 -8.11
N LEU A 255 -3.63 15.70 -7.91
CA LEU A 255 -2.54 16.10 -8.80
C LEU A 255 -1.54 14.93 -8.94
N GLN A 256 -1.43 14.39 -10.16
CA GLN A 256 -0.41 13.40 -10.49
C GLN A 256 0.83 14.09 -11.05
N TYR A 257 2.01 13.63 -10.63
CA TYR A 257 3.29 14.19 -11.03
C TYR A 257 3.95 13.34 -12.10
N SER A 258 4.51 13.99 -13.11
CA SER A 258 5.33 13.36 -14.13
C SER A 258 6.60 12.76 -13.53
N ARG A 259 7.21 11.84 -14.28
CA ARG A 259 8.56 11.34 -14.00
C ARG A 259 9.62 12.42 -14.24
N PHE A 260 9.27 13.45 -15.02
CA PHE A 260 10.15 14.56 -15.36
C PHE A 260 9.96 15.75 -14.42
N THR A 261 11.01 16.54 -14.25
CA THR A 261 10.95 17.81 -13.53
C THR A 261 10.38 18.90 -14.42
N ALA A 262 9.78 19.93 -13.83
CA ALA A 262 9.24 21.10 -14.55
C ALA A 262 10.32 21.90 -15.31
N GLY A 263 11.60 21.60 -15.05
CA GLY A 263 12.73 22.21 -15.74
C GLY A 263 13.01 23.66 -15.35
N GLU A 264 12.29 24.23 -14.39
CA GLU A 264 12.45 25.63 -13.96
C GLU A 264 13.86 25.93 -13.45
N CYS A 265 14.45 25.03 -12.65
CA CYS A 265 15.84 25.17 -12.21
C CYS A 265 16.80 25.30 -13.40
N SER A 266 16.71 24.36 -14.36
CA SER A 266 17.54 24.38 -15.57
C SER A 266 17.29 25.62 -16.42
N ARG A 267 16.01 26.02 -16.60
CA ARG A 267 15.63 27.23 -17.35
C ARG A 267 16.16 28.50 -16.69
N SER A 268 16.12 28.58 -15.35
CA SER A 268 16.65 29.71 -14.60
C SER A 268 18.18 29.78 -14.62
N PHE A 269 18.85 28.64 -14.79
CA PHE A 269 20.30 28.61 -14.97
C PHE A 269 20.73 29.14 -16.34
N THR A 270 19.93 28.90 -17.38
CA THR A 270 20.26 29.28 -18.77
C THR A 270 19.60 30.56 -19.26
N SER A 271 18.65 31.14 -18.52
CA SER A 271 17.92 32.34 -18.90
C SER A 271 18.44 33.56 -18.15
N THR A 272 18.61 34.67 -18.86
CA THR A 272 18.93 35.98 -18.28
C THR A 272 17.71 36.71 -17.71
N GLU A 273 16.48 36.25 -18.02
CA GLU A 273 15.23 36.90 -17.61
C GLU A 273 14.63 36.27 -16.34
N LEU A 274 14.90 34.98 -16.09
CA LEU A 274 14.36 34.26 -14.94
C LEU A 274 15.29 34.38 -13.73
N GLY A 275 14.72 34.64 -12.55
CA GLY A 275 15.49 34.61 -11.30
C GLY A 275 16.03 33.20 -10.99
N PRO A 276 17.22 33.07 -10.36
CA PRO A 276 17.83 31.78 -10.12
C PRO A 276 16.97 30.94 -9.17
N THR A 277 16.51 29.78 -9.66
CA THR A 277 15.75 28.81 -8.88
C THR A 277 16.61 27.58 -8.59
N THR A 278 16.68 27.19 -7.32
CA THR A 278 17.53 26.06 -6.87
C THR A 278 16.73 24.79 -6.57
N ARG A 279 15.39 24.86 -6.66
CA ARG A 279 14.48 23.74 -6.40
C ARG A 279 13.95 23.17 -7.71
N ASN A 280 14.14 21.87 -7.90
CA ASN A 280 13.51 21.13 -8.99
C ASN A 280 12.12 20.67 -8.54
N ALA A 281 11.07 21.37 -8.99
CA ALA A 281 9.70 20.89 -8.86
C ALA A 281 9.43 19.76 -9.87
N GLN A 282 8.61 18.78 -9.48
CA GLN A 282 8.11 17.77 -10.41
C GLN A 282 7.09 18.42 -11.35
N ALA A 283 7.14 18.09 -12.65
CA ALA A 283 6.13 18.56 -13.59
C ALA A 283 4.79 17.89 -13.25
N VAL A 284 3.69 18.58 -13.51
CA VAL A 284 2.36 17.94 -13.50
C VAL A 284 2.33 16.95 -14.66
N ALA A 285 1.86 15.73 -14.39
CA ALA A 285 1.76 14.68 -15.41
C ALA A 285 0.81 15.12 -16.52
N SER A 286 1.22 14.95 -17.78
CA SER A 286 0.30 15.15 -18.90
C SER A 286 -0.77 14.06 -18.90
N GLU A 287 -1.94 14.34 -19.50
CA GLU A 287 -3.03 13.36 -19.63
C GLU A 287 -2.54 12.04 -20.28
N MET A 288 -1.66 12.16 -21.27
CA MET A 288 -1.08 10.98 -21.94
C MET A 288 -0.14 10.19 -21.03
N GLU A 289 0.64 10.83 -20.16
CA GLU A 289 1.51 10.12 -19.21
C GLU A 289 0.70 9.36 -18.16
N VAL A 290 -0.41 9.95 -17.69
CA VAL A 290 -1.33 9.28 -16.76
C VAL A 290 -1.95 8.05 -17.42
N LEU A 291 -2.39 8.17 -18.68
CA LEU A 291 -2.91 7.06 -19.46
C LEU A 291 -1.86 5.98 -19.73
N GLU A 292 -0.61 6.36 -20.03
CA GLU A 292 0.47 5.39 -20.22
C GLU A 292 0.80 4.61 -18.94
N ALA A 293 0.75 5.27 -17.77
CA ALA A 293 0.87 4.59 -16.48
C ALA A 293 -0.28 3.59 -16.26
N ARG A 294 -1.52 4.01 -16.54
CA ARG A 294 -2.69 3.12 -16.49
C ARG A 294 -2.53 1.88 -17.37
N TRP A 295 -2.14 2.07 -18.63
CA TRP A 295 -1.92 0.96 -19.57
C TRP A 295 -0.79 0.03 -19.14
N ALA A 296 0.29 0.58 -18.55
CA ALA A 296 1.41 -0.23 -18.04
C ALA A 296 1.00 -1.13 -16.87
N GLU A 297 0.14 -0.65 -15.96
CA GLU A 297 -0.36 -1.45 -14.84
C GLU A 297 -1.33 -2.54 -15.31
N VAL A 298 -2.26 -2.20 -16.20
CA VAL A 298 -3.21 -3.19 -16.73
C VAL A 298 -2.50 -4.28 -17.53
N ARG A 299 -1.41 -3.95 -18.23
CA ARG A 299 -0.56 -4.95 -18.91
C ARG A 299 0.00 -6.01 -17.95
N GLN A 300 0.21 -5.67 -16.68
CA GLN A 300 0.69 -6.62 -15.67
C GLN A 300 -0.42 -7.54 -15.14
N LEU A 301 -1.69 -7.11 -15.23
CA LEU A 301 -2.85 -7.87 -14.77
C LEU A 301 -3.03 -9.17 -15.56
N LYS A 302 -2.65 -9.18 -16.85
CA LYS A 302 -2.80 -10.30 -17.80
C LYS A 302 -4.23 -10.88 -17.87
N LYS A 303 -5.23 -10.07 -17.53
CA LYS A 303 -6.65 -10.42 -17.73
C LYS A 303 -7.08 -9.95 -19.10
N LYS A 304 -7.98 -10.71 -19.72
CA LYS A 304 -8.57 -10.37 -21.02
C LYS A 304 -9.88 -9.62 -20.81
N GLY A 305 -10.29 -8.85 -21.82
CA GLY A 305 -11.62 -8.24 -21.85
C GLY A 305 -12.61 -9.14 -22.56
N TYR A 306 -13.87 -9.14 -22.15
CA TYR A 306 -14.94 -9.88 -22.83
C TYR A 306 -16.10 -8.95 -23.17
N VAL A 307 -16.45 -8.92 -24.46
CA VAL A 307 -17.52 -8.06 -24.99
C VAL A 307 -18.48 -8.91 -25.81
N ARG A 308 -19.77 -8.61 -25.73
CA ARG A 308 -20.81 -9.19 -26.57
C ARG A 308 -21.45 -8.12 -27.42
N LEU A 309 -21.39 -8.33 -28.73
CA LEU A 309 -22.11 -7.54 -29.72
C LEU A 309 -23.39 -8.29 -30.10
N THR A 310 -24.54 -7.69 -29.85
CA THR A 310 -25.83 -8.18 -30.35
C THR A 310 -26.07 -7.52 -31.70
N THR A 311 -26.06 -8.30 -32.79
CA THR A 311 -26.33 -7.83 -34.14
C THR A 311 -27.71 -8.29 -34.60
N THR A 312 -28.19 -7.75 -35.73
CA THR A 312 -29.46 -8.16 -36.34
C THR A 312 -29.50 -9.63 -36.74
N LEU A 313 -28.34 -10.23 -37.03
CA LEU A 313 -28.22 -11.64 -37.46
C LEU A 313 -27.87 -12.59 -36.32
N GLY A 314 -27.49 -12.07 -35.14
CA GLY A 314 -27.21 -12.90 -33.97
C GLY A 314 -26.23 -12.27 -33.01
N VAL A 315 -25.66 -13.08 -32.12
CA VAL A 315 -24.77 -12.61 -31.06
C VAL A 315 -23.33 -13.00 -31.35
N LEU A 316 -22.42 -12.02 -31.29
CA LEU A 316 -20.98 -12.22 -31.39
C LEU A 316 -20.31 -11.98 -30.03
N ASN A 317 -19.56 -12.96 -29.54
CA ASN A 317 -18.75 -12.84 -28.34
C ASN A 317 -17.29 -12.61 -28.74
N LEU A 318 -16.70 -11.56 -28.18
CA LEU A 318 -15.36 -11.08 -28.46
C LEU A 318 -14.48 -11.20 -27.22
N GLU A 319 -13.27 -11.68 -27.42
CA GLU A 319 -12.18 -11.67 -26.45
C GLU A 319 -11.17 -10.59 -26.87
N ILE A 320 -10.83 -9.70 -25.94
CA ILE A 320 -9.98 -8.53 -26.16
C ILE A 320 -8.64 -8.73 -25.43
N ASP A 321 -7.54 -8.58 -26.16
CA ASP A 321 -6.17 -8.81 -25.69
C ASP A 321 -5.58 -7.54 -25.05
N VAL A 322 -6.06 -7.22 -23.86
CA VAL A 322 -5.69 -6.01 -23.10
C VAL A 322 -4.21 -6.00 -22.68
N ASP A 323 -3.57 -7.16 -22.56
CA ASP A 323 -2.16 -7.27 -22.18
C ASP A 323 -1.21 -6.87 -23.31
N MET A 324 -1.58 -7.12 -24.56
CA MET A 324 -0.71 -6.88 -25.71
C MET A 324 -0.91 -5.47 -26.26
N VAL A 325 -2.17 -5.04 -26.40
CA VAL A 325 -2.56 -3.75 -27.00
C VAL A 325 -3.49 -2.96 -26.08
N PRO A 326 -2.97 -2.45 -24.95
CA PRO A 326 -3.80 -1.83 -23.93
C PRO A 326 -4.45 -0.54 -24.41
N ARG A 327 -3.80 0.29 -25.24
CA ARG A 327 -4.40 1.55 -25.72
C ARG A 327 -5.58 1.27 -26.64
N THR A 328 -5.40 0.36 -27.58
CA THR A 328 -6.47 -0.04 -28.52
C THR A 328 -7.65 -0.66 -27.79
N SER A 329 -7.36 -1.53 -26.82
CA SER A 329 -8.36 -2.18 -25.98
C SER A 329 -9.13 -1.19 -25.10
N ASP A 330 -8.44 -0.20 -24.51
CA ASP A 330 -9.05 0.84 -23.69
C ASP A 330 -10.01 1.71 -24.52
N ASN A 331 -9.61 2.08 -25.74
CA ASN A 331 -10.47 2.77 -26.69
C ASN A 331 -11.73 1.97 -26.99
N PHE A 332 -11.58 0.70 -27.40
CA PHE A 332 -12.71 -0.15 -27.76
C PHE A 332 -13.67 -0.38 -26.59
N LEU A 333 -13.15 -0.80 -25.42
CA LEU A 333 -13.96 -1.08 -24.23
C LEU A 333 -14.67 0.18 -23.72
N SER A 334 -13.99 1.32 -23.70
CA SER A 334 -14.59 2.60 -23.28
C SER A 334 -15.66 3.09 -24.25
N LEU A 335 -15.51 2.89 -25.57
CA LEU A 335 -16.56 3.18 -26.54
C LEU A 335 -17.77 2.25 -26.38
N CYS A 336 -17.52 0.97 -26.09
CA CYS A 336 -18.58 -0.01 -25.80
C CYS A 336 -19.38 0.39 -24.56
N GLU A 337 -18.72 0.84 -23.49
CA GLU A 337 -19.40 1.27 -22.25
C GLU A 337 -20.19 2.56 -22.41
N LYS A 338 -19.77 3.46 -23.30
CA LYS A 338 -20.52 4.67 -23.67
C LYS A 338 -21.73 4.39 -24.55
N GLY A 339 -21.92 3.16 -25.02
CA GLY A 339 -22.96 2.82 -26.01
C GLY A 339 -22.69 3.41 -27.40
N TYR A 340 -21.44 3.76 -27.71
CA TYR A 340 -21.10 4.44 -28.96
C TYR A 340 -21.36 3.58 -30.21
N TYR A 341 -21.28 2.26 -30.05
CA TYR A 341 -21.52 1.30 -31.13
C TYR A 341 -22.99 0.87 -31.26
N ASP A 342 -23.89 1.38 -30.41
CA ASP A 342 -25.31 1.04 -30.48
C ASP A 342 -25.95 1.64 -31.76
N ASN A 343 -26.68 0.81 -32.48
CA ASN A 343 -27.28 1.10 -33.79
C ASN A 343 -26.28 1.45 -34.90
N THR A 344 -25.01 1.07 -34.75
CA THR A 344 -24.02 1.24 -35.82
C THR A 344 -24.10 0.12 -36.85
N GLU A 345 -23.87 0.44 -38.14
CA GLU A 345 -23.92 -0.53 -39.23
C GLU A 345 -22.53 -1.05 -39.64
N PHE A 346 -22.49 -2.28 -40.13
CA PHE A 346 -21.37 -2.79 -40.90
C PHE A 346 -21.48 -2.30 -42.34
N HIS A 347 -20.86 -1.15 -42.62
CA HIS A 347 -20.98 -0.45 -43.90
C HIS A 347 -20.16 -1.08 -45.03
N ARG A 348 -19.25 -2.02 -44.72
CA ARG A 348 -18.40 -2.68 -45.72
C ARG A 348 -18.16 -4.14 -45.37
N ILE A 349 -18.51 -5.03 -46.28
CA ILE A 349 -18.38 -6.49 -46.14
C ILE A 349 -17.81 -7.04 -47.44
N ILE A 350 -16.65 -7.70 -47.36
CA ILE A 350 -16.02 -8.36 -48.49
C ILE A 350 -15.96 -9.85 -48.18
N PRO A 351 -16.78 -10.68 -48.85
CA PRO A 351 -16.76 -12.13 -48.66
C PRO A 351 -15.37 -12.72 -48.87
N GLY A 352 -14.94 -13.62 -47.99
CA GLY A 352 -13.61 -14.22 -48.01
C GLY A 352 -12.47 -13.30 -47.56
N PHE A 353 -12.78 -12.07 -47.11
CA PHE A 353 -11.77 -11.12 -46.64
C PHE A 353 -12.10 -10.56 -45.24
N MET A 354 -13.00 -9.58 -45.13
CA MET A 354 -13.29 -8.92 -43.86
C MET A 354 -14.65 -8.20 -43.86
N MET A 355 -15.19 -7.97 -42.66
CA MET A 355 -16.31 -7.07 -42.41
C MET A 355 -15.86 -5.90 -41.54
N GLN A 356 -16.20 -4.67 -41.95
CA GLN A 356 -15.78 -3.43 -41.31
C GLN A 356 -17.00 -2.67 -40.77
N GLY A 357 -16.86 -2.16 -39.55
CA GLY A 357 -17.89 -1.42 -38.83
C GLY A 357 -17.28 -0.41 -37.85
N GLY A 358 -18.11 0.08 -36.93
CA GLY A 358 -17.67 1.04 -35.90
C GLY A 358 -17.62 2.51 -36.36
N ASP A 359 -18.31 2.84 -37.46
CA ASP A 359 -18.59 4.22 -37.88
C ASP A 359 -20.05 4.58 -37.54
N PRO A 360 -20.30 5.52 -36.61
CA PRO A 360 -21.66 5.94 -36.26
C PRO A 360 -22.38 6.67 -37.41
N THR A 361 -21.64 7.21 -38.37
CA THR A 361 -22.24 7.89 -39.55
C THR A 361 -22.66 6.91 -40.65
N GLY A 362 -22.15 5.67 -40.62
CA GLY A 362 -22.37 4.67 -41.67
C GLY A 362 -21.76 5.02 -43.04
N THR A 363 -20.92 6.06 -43.13
CA THR A 363 -20.32 6.51 -44.40
C THR A 363 -19.00 5.80 -44.72
N GLY A 364 -18.38 5.17 -43.73
CA GLY A 364 -17.06 4.56 -43.79
C GLY A 364 -15.90 5.53 -43.60
N ARG A 365 -16.18 6.83 -43.41
CA ARG A 365 -15.15 7.87 -43.19
C ARG A 365 -15.23 8.52 -41.81
N GLY A 366 -16.29 8.23 -41.05
CA GLY A 366 -16.51 8.81 -39.73
C GLY A 366 -15.88 7.97 -38.62
N GLY A 367 -16.03 8.44 -37.38
CA GLY A 367 -15.60 7.70 -36.19
C GLY A 367 -14.42 8.34 -35.48
N GLU A 368 -14.60 8.62 -34.19
CA GLU A 368 -13.61 9.26 -33.33
C GLU A 368 -13.19 8.33 -32.19
N SER A 369 -11.94 8.44 -31.75
CA SER A 369 -11.49 7.71 -30.56
C SER A 369 -12.11 8.31 -29.29
N ILE A 370 -11.95 7.63 -28.15
CA ILE A 370 -12.41 8.17 -26.86
C ILE A 370 -11.73 9.48 -26.46
N TRP A 371 -10.57 9.78 -27.03
CA TRP A 371 -9.78 10.98 -26.76
C TRP A 371 -10.04 12.11 -27.77
N GLY A 372 -10.97 11.91 -28.72
CA GLY A 372 -11.28 12.88 -29.78
C GLY A 372 -10.14 13.10 -30.79
N LYS A 373 -9.04 12.35 -30.69
CA LYS A 373 -7.88 12.42 -31.59
C LYS A 373 -7.46 11.04 -32.05
N PRO A 374 -6.96 10.89 -33.29
CA PRO A 374 -6.42 9.60 -33.74
C PRO A 374 -5.25 9.15 -32.84
N PHE A 375 -5.13 7.85 -32.61
CA PHE A 375 -4.09 7.29 -31.74
C PHE A 375 -3.13 6.34 -32.47
N ARG A 376 -1.95 6.17 -31.87
CA ARG A 376 -0.84 5.38 -32.43
C ARG A 376 -1.20 3.91 -32.66
N ASP A 377 -0.59 3.30 -33.66
CA ASP A 377 -0.70 1.85 -33.88
C ASP A 377 0.07 1.09 -32.80
N GLU A 378 -0.49 -0.02 -32.36
CA GLU A 378 0.15 -1.01 -31.49
C GLU A 378 0.29 -2.34 -32.23
N TYR A 379 1.52 -2.83 -32.31
CA TYR A 379 1.86 -4.10 -32.94
C TYR A 379 2.56 -5.00 -31.93
N ASP A 380 2.14 -6.26 -31.84
CA ASP A 380 2.81 -7.30 -31.05
C ASP A 380 3.15 -8.48 -31.96
N SER A 381 4.36 -9.04 -31.83
CA SER A 381 4.83 -10.12 -32.69
C SER A 381 4.02 -11.42 -32.54
N ARG A 382 3.28 -11.56 -31.44
CA ARG A 382 2.39 -12.70 -31.17
C ARG A 382 1.06 -12.59 -31.91
N LEU A 383 0.65 -11.39 -32.30
CA LEU A 383 -0.63 -11.13 -32.96
C LEU A 383 -0.39 -11.01 -34.47
N ARG A 384 -0.94 -11.94 -35.24
CA ARG A 384 -0.84 -11.99 -36.70
C ARG A 384 -2.18 -12.36 -37.31
N HIS A 385 -2.47 -11.90 -38.51
CA HIS A 385 -3.72 -12.19 -39.22
C HIS A 385 -3.71 -13.59 -39.86
N THR A 386 -3.53 -14.63 -39.04
CA THR A 386 -3.44 -16.02 -39.51
C THR A 386 -4.76 -16.79 -39.39
N GLU A 387 -5.71 -16.27 -38.62
CA GLU A 387 -6.96 -16.95 -38.27
C GLU A 387 -8.18 -16.16 -38.71
N ARG A 388 -9.30 -16.87 -38.86
CA ARG A 388 -10.64 -16.27 -39.05
C ARG A 388 -11.14 -15.71 -37.72
N GLY A 389 -11.85 -14.59 -37.79
CA GLY A 389 -12.48 -13.96 -36.63
C GLY A 389 -11.53 -13.09 -35.81
N LEU A 390 -10.42 -12.59 -36.38
CA LEU A 390 -9.54 -11.64 -35.69
C LEU A 390 -10.11 -10.24 -35.78
N LEU A 391 -10.03 -9.49 -34.68
CA LEU A 391 -10.43 -8.08 -34.59
C LEU A 391 -9.23 -7.17 -34.74
N SER A 392 -9.35 -6.22 -35.68
CA SER A 392 -8.30 -5.26 -35.98
C SER A 392 -8.85 -3.86 -36.21
N MET A 393 -8.07 -2.83 -35.89
CA MET A 393 -8.45 -1.43 -36.12
C MET A 393 -8.34 -1.04 -37.59
N ALA A 394 -9.36 -0.35 -38.11
CA ALA A 394 -9.28 0.30 -39.40
C ALA A 394 -8.55 1.64 -39.25
N ASN A 395 -7.64 1.94 -40.19
CA ASN A 395 -6.86 3.17 -40.21
C ASN A 395 -6.73 3.70 -41.64
N SER A 396 -6.35 4.98 -41.78
CA SER A 396 -6.12 5.65 -43.07
C SER A 396 -4.63 5.96 -43.31
N GLY A 397 -3.75 5.28 -42.57
CA GLY A 397 -2.32 5.56 -42.51
C GLY A 397 -1.76 5.28 -41.11
N VAL A 398 -0.45 5.41 -40.98
CA VAL A 398 0.27 5.13 -39.73
C VAL A 398 -0.24 6.05 -38.61
N ASN A 399 -0.56 5.48 -37.45
CA ASN A 399 -1.02 6.17 -36.24
C ASN A 399 -2.35 6.95 -36.39
N THR A 400 -3.27 6.44 -37.21
CA THR A 400 -4.58 7.10 -37.47
C THR A 400 -5.77 6.29 -36.96
N ASN A 401 -5.61 5.52 -35.88
CA ASN A 401 -6.70 4.71 -35.34
C ASN A 401 -7.80 5.60 -34.72
N GLY A 402 -9.05 5.27 -34.99
CA GLY A 402 -10.25 5.97 -34.49
C GLY A 402 -11.19 5.02 -33.74
N SER A 403 -12.46 4.95 -34.14
CA SER A 403 -13.44 3.98 -33.60
C SER A 403 -13.69 2.78 -34.52
N GLN A 404 -13.31 2.87 -35.80
CA GLN A 404 -13.62 1.85 -36.79
C GLN A 404 -12.75 0.60 -36.60
N PHE A 405 -13.37 -0.57 -36.73
CA PHE A 405 -12.70 -1.85 -36.65
C PHE A 405 -13.24 -2.80 -37.71
N PHE A 406 -12.48 -3.86 -37.99
CA PHE A 406 -12.90 -4.92 -38.88
C PHE A 406 -12.63 -6.30 -38.28
N ILE A 407 -13.39 -7.27 -38.75
CA ILE A 407 -13.31 -8.68 -38.37
C ILE A 407 -12.96 -9.48 -39.62
N THR A 408 -11.93 -10.31 -39.55
CA THR A 408 -11.46 -11.12 -40.70
C THR A 408 -12.33 -12.37 -40.90
N PHE A 409 -12.60 -12.71 -42.17
CA PHE A 409 -13.22 -13.99 -42.54
C PHE A 409 -12.17 -15.07 -42.89
N LYS A 410 -10.94 -14.64 -43.21
CA LYS A 410 -9.85 -15.48 -43.67
C LYS A 410 -8.50 -14.96 -43.18
N ASP A 411 -7.44 -15.77 -43.31
CA ASP A 411 -6.07 -15.34 -43.09
C ASP A 411 -5.67 -14.20 -44.04
N CYS A 412 -5.16 -13.11 -43.47
CA CYS A 412 -4.86 -11.85 -44.16
C CYS A 412 -3.45 -11.35 -43.79
N THR A 413 -2.43 -12.18 -43.99
CA THR A 413 -1.04 -11.89 -43.56
C THR A 413 -0.44 -10.60 -44.13
N TYR A 414 -0.98 -10.07 -45.23
CA TYR A 414 -0.57 -8.80 -45.83
C TYR A 414 -1.02 -7.54 -45.04
N LEU A 415 -1.89 -7.72 -44.03
CA LEU A 415 -2.34 -6.71 -43.08
C LEU A 415 -1.47 -6.66 -41.81
N ASP A 416 -0.57 -7.64 -41.62
CA ASP A 416 0.35 -7.68 -40.49
C ASP A 416 1.20 -6.39 -40.45
N ASN A 417 1.39 -5.82 -39.26
CA ASN A 417 2.11 -4.56 -39.01
C ASN A 417 1.55 -3.33 -39.73
N LYS A 418 0.33 -3.40 -40.27
CA LYS A 418 -0.40 -2.25 -40.81
C LYS A 418 -1.63 -1.90 -39.98
N HIS A 419 -2.28 -2.92 -39.42
CA HIS A 419 -3.47 -2.77 -38.57
C HIS A 419 -3.21 -3.40 -37.21
N SER A 420 -3.63 -2.69 -36.15
CA SER A 420 -3.52 -3.18 -34.78
C SER A 420 -4.58 -4.22 -34.51
N ILE A 421 -4.14 -5.47 -34.32
CA ILE A 421 -4.98 -6.57 -33.86
C ILE A 421 -5.18 -6.39 -32.36
N PHE A 422 -6.43 -6.44 -31.89
CA PHE A 422 -6.75 -6.24 -30.48
C PHE A 422 -7.69 -7.25 -29.86
N GLY A 423 -8.16 -8.21 -30.64
CA GLY A 423 -8.96 -9.29 -30.09
C GLY A 423 -9.33 -10.34 -31.12
N ARG A 424 -10.25 -11.22 -30.73
CA ARG A 424 -10.76 -12.30 -31.55
C ARG A 424 -12.18 -12.67 -31.19
N VAL A 425 -12.92 -13.20 -32.15
CA VAL A 425 -14.24 -13.78 -31.96
C VAL A 425 -14.09 -15.14 -31.29
N VAL A 426 -14.72 -15.32 -30.13
CA VAL A 426 -14.70 -16.58 -29.36
C VAL A 426 -16.03 -17.32 -29.40
N GLY A 427 -17.11 -16.65 -29.83
CA GLY A 427 -18.43 -17.27 -29.98
C GLY A 427 -19.28 -16.51 -31.00
N GLY A 428 -20.20 -17.23 -31.65
CA GLY A 428 -21.00 -16.69 -32.74
C GLY A 428 -20.35 -16.81 -34.12
N ILE A 429 -19.49 -17.81 -34.33
CA ILE A 429 -18.86 -18.07 -35.64
C ILE A 429 -19.93 -18.32 -36.72
N GLU A 430 -21.03 -18.98 -36.36
CA GLU A 430 -22.18 -19.19 -37.25
C GLU A 430 -22.81 -17.86 -37.74
N VAL A 431 -22.82 -16.84 -36.88
CA VAL A 431 -23.30 -15.49 -37.22
C VAL A 431 -22.31 -14.82 -38.17
N LEU A 432 -21.01 -15.06 -37.99
CA LEU A 432 -19.97 -14.58 -38.89
C LEU A 432 -20.13 -15.19 -40.30
N ASP A 433 -20.44 -16.49 -40.38
CA ASP A 433 -20.74 -17.18 -41.65
C ASP A 433 -22.02 -16.64 -42.30
N ALA A 434 -23.05 -16.36 -41.50
CA ALA A 434 -24.30 -15.77 -42.00
C ALA A 434 -24.09 -14.34 -42.53
N ILE A 435 -23.27 -13.53 -41.85
CA ILE A 435 -22.91 -12.18 -42.29
C ILE A 435 -22.10 -12.23 -43.61
N GLU A 436 -21.17 -13.18 -43.74
CA GLU A 436 -20.36 -13.34 -44.94
C GLU A 436 -21.21 -13.71 -46.18
N ALA A 437 -22.32 -14.43 -45.98
CA ALA A 437 -23.23 -14.85 -47.04
C ALA A 437 -24.16 -13.73 -47.56
N VAL A 438 -24.19 -12.56 -46.91
CA VAL A 438 -25.05 -11.44 -47.31
C VAL A 438 -24.57 -10.83 -48.63
N ALA A 439 -25.51 -10.60 -49.56
CA ALA A 439 -25.21 -9.98 -50.84
C ALA A 439 -24.79 -8.51 -50.66
N THR A 440 -23.67 -8.15 -51.30
CA THR A 440 -23.11 -6.79 -51.28
C THR A 440 -23.18 -6.12 -52.65
N ASP A 441 -23.17 -4.78 -52.64
CA ASP A 441 -23.15 -3.95 -53.83
C ASP A 441 -21.72 -3.80 -54.41
N LYS A 442 -21.58 -2.99 -55.47
CA LYS A 442 -20.29 -2.68 -56.10
C LYS A 442 -19.34 -1.86 -55.21
N SER A 443 -19.82 -1.30 -54.11
CA SER A 443 -19.07 -0.54 -53.11
C SER A 443 -18.85 -1.36 -51.83
N ASP A 444 -18.98 -2.69 -51.91
CA ASP A 444 -18.85 -3.64 -50.81
C ASP A 444 -19.86 -3.41 -49.67
N ARG A 445 -20.95 -2.66 -49.90
CA ARG A 445 -21.98 -2.37 -48.89
C ARG A 445 -23.10 -3.42 -48.96
N PRO A 446 -23.55 -4.00 -47.84
CA PRO A 446 -24.61 -4.99 -47.86
C PRO A 446 -25.96 -4.36 -48.24
N TYR A 447 -26.75 -5.09 -49.05
CA TYR A 447 -28.13 -4.68 -49.36
C TYR A 447 -29.01 -4.66 -48.12
N ASP A 448 -28.91 -5.73 -47.33
CA ASP A 448 -29.56 -5.85 -46.03
C ASP A 448 -28.66 -5.26 -44.96
N ARG A 449 -29.12 -4.20 -44.29
CA ARG A 449 -28.32 -3.50 -43.28
C ARG A 449 -28.11 -4.40 -42.06
N ILE A 450 -26.85 -4.69 -41.75
CA ILE A 450 -26.47 -5.40 -40.53
C ILE A 450 -26.11 -4.35 -39.49
N LEU A 451 -26.93 -4.27 -38.45
CA LEU A 451 -26.79 -3.31 -37.35
C LEU A 451 -26.29 -4.02 -36.10
N VAL A 452 -25.48 -3.33 -35.31
CA VAL A 452 -25.20 -3.67 -33.91
C VAL A 452 -26.31 -3.06 -33.08
N THR A 453 -27.22 -3.90 -32.57
CA THR A 453 -28.37 -3.45 -31.77
C THR A 453 -27.95 -3.00 -30.38
N SER A 454 -27.08 -3.76 -29.72
CA SER A 454 -26.57 -3.42 -28.40
C SER A 454 -25.19 -4.01 -28.14
N VAL A 455 -24.42 -3.34 -27.29
CA VAL A 455 -23.13 -3.83 -26.80
C VAL A 455 -23.16 -4.05 -25.29
N HIS A 456 -22.68 -5.23 -24.86
CA HIS A 456 -22.53 -5.56 -23.44
C HIS A 456 -21.10 -5.95 -23.11
N VAL A 457 -20.48 -5.25 -22.16
CA VAL A 457 -19.14 -5.55 -21.66
C VAL A 457 -19.28 -6.44 -20.41
N PHE A 458 -18.79 -7.69 -20.48
CA PHE A 458 -18.83 -8.64 -19.38
C PHE A 458 -17.66 -8.46 -18.41
N GLU A 459 -16.46 -8.32 -18.96
CA GLU A 459 -15.25 -8.16 -18.17
C GLU A 459 -14.45 -7.00 -18.74
N ASN A 460 -14.21 -6.00 -17.90
CA ASN A 460 -13.36 -4.85 -18.21
C ASN A 460 -12.20 -4.77 -17.21
N PRO A 461 -10.99 -5.22 -17.60
CA PRO A 461 -9.80 -5.14 -16.76
C PRO A 461 -9.43 -3.72 -16.33
N PHE A 462 -9.85 -2.69 -17.08
CA PHE A 462 -9.56 -1.29 -16.74
C PHE A 462 -10.35 -0.79 -15.52
N LYS A 463 -11.56 -1.30 -15.25
CA LYS A 463 -12.31 -0.94 -14.04
C LYS A 463 -11.60 -1.38 -12.76
N MET A 464 -10.87 -2.50 -12.83
CA MET A 464 -10.03 -2.94 -11.71
C MET A 464 -8.91 -1.93 -11.43
N TYR A 465 -8.37 -1.29 -12.45
CA TYR A 465 -7.41 -0.19 -12.28
C TYR A 465 -8.08 1.02 -11.62
N ASP A 466 -9.24 1.46 -12.12
CA ASP A 466 -9.92 2.64 -11.59
C ASP A 466 -10.30 2.45 -10.10
N THR A 467 -10.75 1.24 -9.73
CA THR A 467 -11.00 0.90 -8.33
C THR A 467 -9.73 0.86 -7.47
N ALA A 468 -8.62 0.32 -8.00
CA ALA A 468 -7.31 0.32 -7.32
C ALA A 468 -6.83 1.75 -7.03
N ALA A 469 -6.91 2.61 -8.06
CA ALA A 469 -6.55 4.01 -7.96
C ALA A 469 -7.40 4.76 -6.93
N ALA A 470 -8.73 4.51 -6.89
CA ALA A 470 -9.62 5.07 -5.89
C ALA A 470 -9.26 4.63 -4.45
N LEU A 471 -8.85 3.36 -4.28
CA LEU A 471 -8.40 2.78 -3.02
C LEU A 471 -6.96 3.16 -2.64
N GLY A 472 -6.23 3.90 -3.49
CA GLY A 472 -4.82 4.24 -3.29
C GLY A 472 -3.89 3.03 -3.18
N THR A 473 -4.28 1.91 -3.80
CA THR A 473 -3.57 0.63 -3.78
C THR A 473 -3.16 0.25 -5.21
N THR A 474 -2.16 -0.61 -5.40
CA THR A 474 -1.78 -1.06 -6.76
C THR A 474 -2.71 -2.15 -7.29
N VAL A 475 -2.86 -2.26 -8.62
CA VAL A 475 -3.69 -3.31 -9.25
C VAL A 475 -3.23 -4.72 -8.88
N LEU A 476 -1.91 -4.92 -8.75
CA LEU A 476 -1.33 -6.19 -8.32
C LEU A 476 -1.70 -6.56 -6.88
N GLU A 477 -1.76 -5.59 -5.98
CA GLU A 477 -2.16 -5.82 -4.59
C GLU A 477 -3.65 -6.14 -4.48
N LEU A 478 -4.51 -5.50 -5.28
CA LEU A 478 -5.92 -5.89 -5.37
C LEU A 478 -6.07 -7.31 -5.91
N LYS A 479 -5.38 -7.64 -7.01
CA LYS A 479 -5.36 -9.01 -7.54
C LYS A 479 -4.91 -10.02 -6.49
N ARG A 480 -3.83 -9.72 -5.75
CA ARG A 480 -3.33 -10.58 -4.67
C ARG A 480 -4.34 -10.73 -3.52
N LYS A 481 -5.12 -9.70 -3.21
CA LYS A 481 -6.21 -9.77 -2.22
C LYS A 481 -7.38 -10.61 -2.72
N GLU A 482 -7.76 -10.49 -3.99
CA GLU A 482 -8.80 -11.32 -4.62
C GLU A 482 -8.37 -12.80 -4.71
N GLU A 483 -7.12 -13.05 -5.06
CA GLU A 483 -6.54 -14.40 -5.20
C GLU A 483 -6.04 -14.98 -3.87
N ALA A 484 -6.10 -14.22 -2.77
CA ALA A 484 -5.72 -14.73 -1.45
C ALA A 484 -6.68 -15.87 -1.08
N PRO A 485 -6.16 -17.09 -0.78
CA PRO A 485 -7.02 -18.19 -0.39
C PRO A 485 -7.76 -17.79 0.88
N VAL A 486 -9.10 -17.72 0.79
CA VAL A 486 -9.96 -17.64 1.96
C VAL A 486 -9.67 -18.90 2.78
N VAL A 487 -8.96 -18.75 3.90
CA VAL A 487 -8.70 -19.85 4.83
C VAL A 487 -10.04 -20.29 5.39
N LYS A 488 -10.64 -21.32 4.76
CA LYS A 488 -11.77 -22.05 5.33
C LYS A 488 -11.19 -23.00 6.37
N GLY A 489 -11.32 -22.64 7.64
CA GLY A 489 -10.90 -23.45 8.76
C GLY A 489 -10.41 -22.57 9.89
N THR A 490 -11.28 -22.31 10.86
CA THR A 490 -10.85 -21.77 12.16
C THR A 490 -10.53 -22.96 13.05
N VAL A 491 -9.30 -23.05 13.57
CA VAL A 491 -8.93 -24.08 14.55
C VAL A 491 -9.26 -23.51 15.92
N VAL A 492 -10.20 -24.14 16.63
CA VAL A 492 -10.59 -23.75 17.98
C VAL A 492 -10.00 -24.75 18.96
N LYS A 493 -9.31 -24.25 19.99
CA LYS A 493 -8.78 -25.07 21.07
C LYS A 493 -9.89 -25.31 22.10
N VAL A 494 -10.29 -26.58 22.26
CA VAL A 494 -11.28 -26.99 23.27
C VAL A 494 -10.57 -27.91 24.25
N GLY A 495 -10.28 -27.41 25.45
CA GLY A 495 -9.44 -28.13 26.43
C GLY A 495 -7.98 -28.23 25.95
N ASP A 496 -7.44 -29.45 25.93
CA ASP A 496 -6.05 -29.74 25.51
C ASP A 496 -5.91 -30.23 24.06
N GLU A 497 -7.01 -30.33 23.30
CA GLU A 497 -6.99 -30.76 21.90
C GLU A 497 -7.38 -29.64 20.93
N TRP A 498 -6.78 -29.68 19.75
CA TRP A 498 -7.05 -28.75 18.64
C TRP A 498 -8.04 -29.39 17.67
N VAL A 499 -9.21 -28.77 17.51
CA VAL A 499 -10.25 -29.27 16.61
C VAL A 499 -10.44 -28.29 15.46
N ALA A 500 -10.34 -28.80 14.23
CA ALA A 500 -10.64 -28.04 13.01
C ALA A 500 -12.15 -27.93 12.81
N TYR A 501 -12.66 -26.72 12.61
CA TYR A 501 -14.09 -26.46 12.38
C TYR A 501 -14.31 -25.97 10.95
N ASP A 502 -15.05 -26.75 10.15
CA ASP A 502 -15.32 -26.49 8.72
C ASP A 502 -16.65 -25.72 8.47
N GLY A 503 -17.12 -24.96 9.46
CA GLY A 503 -18.34 -24.14 9.35
C GLY A 503 -18.07 -22.63 9.26
N VAL A 504 -18.92 -21.91 8.52
CA VAL A 504 -18.96 -20.43 8.53
C VAL A 504 -19.55 -19.98 9.86
N VAL A 505 -18.76 -19.30 10.69
CA VAL A 505 -19.25 -18.70 11.95
C VAL A 505 -19.32 -17.19 11.76
N ASP A 506 -20.54 -16.65 11.72
CA ASP A 506 -20.76 -15.21 11.89
C ASP A 506 -20.36 -14.81 13.31
N VAL A 507 -19.31 -13.99 13.42
CA VAL A 507 -18.64 -13.62 14.69
C VAL A 507 -19.52 -12.72 15.59
N VAL A 508 -20.78 -12.49 15.23
CA VAL A 508 -21.73 -11.61 15.94
C VAL A 508 -22.67 -12.38 16.88
N ALA A 509 -22.73 -13.72 16.82
CA ALA A 509 -23.73 -14.52 17.55
C ALA A 509 -23.13 -15.63 18.45
N LEU A 510 -22.12 -15.32 19.27
CA LEU A 510 -21.73 -16.20 20.37
C LEU A 510 -22.51 -15.82 21.65
N PRO A 511 -23.23 -16.74 22.31
CA PRO A 511 -23.82 -16.49 23.62
C PRO A 511 -22.69 -16.28 24.63
N LYS A 512 -22.68 -15.11 25.28
CA LYS A 512 -21.77 -14.81 26.39
C LYS A 512 -22.12 -15.72 27.55
N ILE A 513 -21.20 -16.59 27.95
CA ILE A 513 -21.31 -17.38 29.17
C ILE A 513 -20.93 -16.45 30.34
N ASP A 514 -21.91 -16.15 31.21
CA ASP A 514 -21.70 -15.36 32.42
C ASP A 514 -20.79 -16.12 33.40
N PRO A 515 -19.71 -15.50 33.93
CA PRO A 515 -18.77 -16.16 34.84
C PRO A 515 -19.24 -16.17 36.31
N SER A 516 -20.55 -16.07 36.58
CA SER A 516 -21.10 -15.91 37.95
C SER A 516 -21.51 -17.20 38.66
N ALA A 517 -21.26 -18.40 38.12
CA ALA A 517 -21.58 -19.64 38.80
C ALA A 517 -20.35 -20.20 39.54
N ALA A 518 -20.25 -19.92 40.84
CA ALA A 518 -19.25 -20.49 41.74
C ALA A 518 -19.46 -22.02 41.93
N PRO A 519 -18.39 -22.79 42.30
CA PRO A 519 -18.41 -24.24 42.28
C PRO A 519 -18.89 -24.82 43.62
N GLY A 520 -19.84 -25.75 43.57
CA GLY A 520 -20.35 -26.45 44.75
C GLY A 520 -20.13 -27.96 44.69
N GLY A 521 -19.20 -28.45 45.51
CA GLY A 521 -19.35 -29.67 46.31
C GLY A 521 -19.28 -31.05 45.65
N VAL A 522 -18.23 -31.80 46.00
CA VAL A 522 -18.08 -33.24 45.77
C VAL A 522 -18.92 -34.04 46.77
N GLY A 523 -19.69 -35.05 46.33
CA GLY A 523 -20.18 -36.11 47.23
C GLY A 523 -21.37 -36.96 46.75
N LYS A 524 -21.06 -38.17 46.27
CA LYS A 524 -21.75 -39.49 46.37
C LYS A 524 -23.30 -39.54 46.45
N TYR A 525 -23.94 -40.36 45.61
CA TYR A 525 -24.69 -41.61 45.95
C TYR A 525 -25.31 -42.19 44.66
N LEU A 526 -24.84 -43.37 44.22
CA LEU A 526 -25.62 -44.33 43.41
C LEU A 526 -26.55 -45.08 44.38
N PRO A 527 -27.75 -45.60 44.00
CA PRO A 527 -27.83 -46.64 42.96
C PRO A 527 -29.18 -46.84 42.18
N LYS A 528 -29.09 -47.74 41.18
CA LYS A 528 -30.11 -48.69 40.64
C LYS A 528 -31.14 -48.25 39.57
N ALA A 529 -31.03 -48.90 38.40
CA ALA A 529 -32.12 -49.27 37.46
C ALA A 529 -33.07 -50.34 38.11
N PRO A 530 -34.26 -50.74 37.58
CA PRO A 530 -34.71 -50.89 36.17
C PRO A 530 -36.14 -50.33 35.91
N VAL A 531 -36.80 -50.34 34.73
CA VAL A 531 -37.41 -51.46 33.99
C VAL A 531 -37.94 -50.94 32.64
N ALA A 532 -37.92 -51.84 31.66
CA ALA A 532 -38.38 -51.84 30.28
C ALA A 532 -39.77 -51.26 29.95
N ALA A 533 -39.89 -50.78 28.71
CA ALA A 533 -41.01 -51.11 27.83
C ALA A 533 -40.52 -51.37 26.39
N ARG A 534 -40.85 -52.57 25.90
CA ARG A 534 -40.56 -53.09 24.56
C ARG A 534 -41.55 -52.53 23.53
N LYS A 535 -41.08 -52.27 22.30
CA LYS A 535 -41.58 -52.91 21.06
C LYS A 535 -40.64 -52.59 19.87
N LYS A 536 -40.15 -53.65 19.26
CA LYS A 536 -39.56 -53.82 17.92
C LYS A 536 -40.57 -54.68 17.12
N PRO A 537 -40.35 -55.06 15.84
CA PRO A 537 -39.51 -54.51 14.75
C PRO A 537 -40.32 -54.46 13.42
N ASP A 538 -39.63 -54.19 12.30
CA ASP A 538 -39.77 -54.81 10.95
C ASP A 538 -39.07 -53.87 9.95
N THR A 539 -38.19 -54.24 9.01
CA THR A 539 -37.57 -55.51 8.60
C THR A 539 -36.28 -55.14 7.86
N GLU A 540 -35.21 -55.90 8.07
CA GLU A 540 -33.89 -55.87 7.39
C GLU A 540 -33.90 -56.85 6.18
N PRO A 541 -32.80 -57.20 5.46
CA PRO A 541 -31.64 -56.49 4.85
C PRO A 541 -31.24 -57.19 3.48
N PRO A 542 -29.98 -57.55 3.12
CA PRO A 542 -28.67 -56.87 2.93
C PRO A 542 -28.07 -57.12 1.51
N VAL A 543 -26.78 -56.76 1.27
CA VAL A 543 -25.67 -57.51 0.60
C VAL A 543 -24.56 -56.49 0.21
N ALA A 544 -23.26 -56.66 0.42
CA ALA A 544 -22.45 -57.68 1.09
C ALA A 544 -21.05 -57.13 1.48
N LYS A 545 -20.46 -57.86 2.42
CA LYS A 545 -19.13 -57.75 3.05
C LYS A 545 -17.98 -58.08 2.07
N LYS A 546 -16.78 -57.57 2.38
CA LYS A 546 -15.64 -58.43 2.77
C LYS A 546 -14.57 -57.68 3.56
N ALA A 547 -14.24 -58.27 4.70
CA ALA A 547 -13.12 -57.94 5.57
C ALA A 547 -12.08 -59.08 5.50
N LYS A 548 -10.82 -58.80 5.82
CA LYS A 548 -9.94 -59.69 6.61
C LYS A 548 -8.81 -58.87 7.27
N ARG A 549 -8.62 -59.14 8.56
CA ARG A 549 -7.72 -58.54 9.57
C ARG A 549 -6.37 -59.33 9.62
N PRO A 550 -5.59 -59.36 10.74
CA PRO A 550 -4.47 -58.47 11.10
C PRO A 550 -3.19 -59.25 11.54
N ALA A 551 -2.11 -58.54 11.93
CA ALA A 551 -1.12 -58.98 12.94
C ALA A 551 -0.32 -57.73 13.40
N THR A 552 -0.34 -57.26 14.67
CA THR A 552 0.48 -57.69 15.84
C THR A 552 1.94 -58.02 15.45
N THR A 553 3.02 -57.47 16.01
CA THR A 553 3.29 -57.17 17.43
C THR A 553 4.70 -56.54 17.60
N THR A 554 4.82 -55.67 18.61
CA THR A 554 5.95 -55.50 19.56
C THR A 554 7.28 -54.85 19.13
N PHE A 555 7.62 -53.84 19.92
CA PHE A 555 8.90 -53.19 20.15
C PHE A 555 9.89 -54.17 20.84
N SER A 556 11.12 -54.30 20.35
CA SER A 556 12.22 -54.89 21.14
C SER A 556 13.61 -54.43 20.69
N ASN A 557 14.33 -53.89 21.67
CA ASN A 557 15.78 -53.76 21.85
C ASN A 557 16.69 -53.12 20.79
N PHE A 558 17.29 -52.03 21.26
CA PHE A 558 18.66 -51.59 20.99
C PHE A 558 19.65 -52.61 21.56
N ASP A 559 20.45 -53.23 20.70
CA ASP A 559 21.81 -53.67 21.01
C ASP A 559 22.57 -53.89 19.69
N GLY A 560 23.56 -53.04 19.45
CA GLY A 560 24.59 -53.24 18.43
C GLY A 560 24.26 -52.80 17.00
N TRP A 561 24.34 -51.49 16.72
CA TRP A 561 25.21 -51.00 15.64
C TRP A 561 25.52 -49.51 15.75
#